data_AF-A0A975BTT9-F1
#
_entry.id   AF-A0A975BTT9-F1
#
_cell.length_a   1.000
_cell.length_b   1.000
_cell.length_c   1.000
_cell.angle_alpha   90.00
_cell.angle_beta   90.00
_cell.angle_gamma   90.00
#
_symmetry.space_group_name_H-M   'P 1'
#
loop_
_entity.id
_entity.type
_entity.pdbx_description
1 polymer ?
#
loop_
_entity_poly.entity_id
_entity_poly.type
_entity_poly.pdbx_seq_one_letter_code
_entity_poly.pdbx_strand_id
1 'polypeptide(L)'
;MIYSYKTSEDKTMRQDQAMDNNIYLKGIEMQEIGNRAVLKAQEESRKLGIPNAYSRNGELYFELPSGEITKKDPFNEISFNI
;
A
#
# COMPACT_ATOMS: atom_id res chain seq x y z
N MET A 1 30.81 33.57 -22.27
CA MET A 1 31.53 32.30 -22.01
C MET A 1 30.74 31.21 -22.71
N ILE A 2 31.25 30.72 -23.84
CA ILE A 2 30.55 29.79 -24.74
C ILE A 2 30.77 28.38 -24.20
N TYR A 3 29.70 27.69 -23.75
CA TYR A 3 29.79 26.25 -23.52
C TYR A 3 29.48 25.53 -24.83
N SER A 4 30.54 24.97 -25.40
CA SER A 4 30.61 24.15 -26.61
C SER A 4 29.99 22.78 -26.36
N TYR A 5 29.05 22.36 -27.22
CA TYR A 5 28.48 21.01 -27.20
C TYR A 5 29.40 20.03 -27.94
N LYS A 6 29.99 19.09 -27.20
CA LYS A 6 30.41 17.74 -27.60
C LYS A 6 29.95 16.85 -26.43
N THR A 7 29.35 15.67 -26.54
CA THR A 7 29.58 14.53 -27.42
C THR A 7 28.37 13.58 -27.28
N SER A 8 28.30 12.49 -28.06
CA SER A 8 27.26 11.44 -28.04
C SER A 8 27.00 10.72 -26.69
N GLU A 9 27.67 11.10 -25.60
CA GLU A 9 27.52 10.54 -24.24
C GLU A 9 26.40 11.22 -23.42
N ASP A 10 25.90 12.40 -23.83
CA ASP A 10 24.84 13.16 -23.13
C ASP A 10 23.42 12.59 -23.33
N LYS A 11 23.23 11.62 -24.22
CA LYS A 11 21.93 10.95 -24.40
C LYS A 11 21.66 9.88 -23.33
N THR A 12 22.70 9.30 -22.77
CA THR A 12 22.59 8.21 -21.79
C THR A 12 22.09 8.73 -20.45
N MET A 13 22.60 9.88 -19.98
CA MET A 13 22.15 10.49 -18.71
C MET A 13 20.69 11.00 -18.70
N ARG A 14 20.09 11.23 -19.87
CA ARG A 14 18.69 11.71 -19.98
C ARG A 14 17.65 10.59 -20.04
N GLN A 15 18.03 9.39 -20.48
CA GLN A 15 17.09 8.25 -20.51
C GLN A 15 16.92 7.62 -19.13
N ASP A 16 18.00 7.50 -18.35
CA ASP A 16 17.97 6.85 -17.03
C ASP A 16 17.15 7.66 -16.02
N GLN A 17 17.29 8.99 -16.00
CA GLN A 17 16.48 9.87 -15.12
C GLN A 17 14.99 9.90 -15.53
N ALA A 18 14.67 9.80 -16.83
CA ALA A 18 13.30 9.75 -17.29
C ALA A 18 12.63 8.39 -17.00
N MET A 19 13.40 7.30 -17.06
CA MET A 19 12.95 5.96 -16.64
C MET A 19 12.71 5.88 -15.13
N ASP A 20 13.60 6.46 -14.32
CA ASP A 20 13.46 6.54 -12.87
C ASP A 20 12.18 7.31 -12.46
N ASN A 21 11.92 8.45 -13.11
CA ASN A 21 10.67 9.20 -12.89
C ASN A 21 9.42 8.41 -13.29
N ASN A 22 9.46 7.65 -14.38
CA ASN A 22 8.31 6.85 -14.82
C ASN A 22 8.01 5.71 -13.83
N ILE A 23 9.04 5.01 -13.34
CA ILE A 23 8.91 3.96 -12.35
C ILE A 23 8.38 4.53 -11.03
N TYR A 24 8.92 5.68 -10.59
CA TYR A 24 8.44 6.37 -9.39
C TYR A 24 6.95 6.74 -9.50
N LEU A 25 6.54 7.38 -10.61
CA LEU A 25 5.15 7.75 -10.84
C LEU A 25 4.20 6.54 -10.88
N LYS A 26 4.63 5.44 -11.52
CA LYS A 26 3.88 4.17 -11.50
C LYS A 26 3.75 3.61 -10.09
N GLY A 27 4.81 3.69 -9.28
CA GLY A 27 4.75 3.29 -7.88
C GLY A 27 3.71 4.07 -7.08
N ILE A 28 3.64 5.38 -7.27
CA ILE A 28 2.61 6.24 -6.65
C ILE A 28 1.20 5.82 -7.11
N GLU A 29 1.00 5.64 -8.41
CA GLU A 29 -0.29 5.21 -8.96
C GLU A 29 -0.74 3.87 -8.37
N MET A 30 0.16 2.89 -8.28
CA MET A 30 -0.13 1.58 -7.68
C MET A 30 -0.47 1.71 -6.19
N GLN A 31 0.24 2.56 -5.44
CA GLN A 31 -0.04 2.83 -4.04
C GLN A 31 -1.43 3.45 -3.85
N GLU A 32 -1.82 4.40 -4.70
CA GLU A 32 -3.15 5.04 -4.65
C GLU A 32 -4.28 4.05 -4.94
N ILE A 33 -4.08 3.15 -5.90
CA ILE A 33 -5.03 2.06 -6.19
C ILE A 33 -5.14 1.12 -4.99
N GLY A 34 -4.01 0.69 -4.42
CA GLY A 34 -3.96 -0.16 -3.24
C GLY A 34 -4.66 0.45 -2.03
N ASN A 35 -4.37 1.73 -1.73
CA ASN A 35 -5.00 2.46 -0.63
C ASN A 35 -6.53 2.49 -0.79
N ARG A 36 -7.04 2.79 -1.99
CA ARG A 36 -8.48 2.81 -2.27
C ARG A 36 -9.11 1.42 -2.13
N ALA A 37 -8.42 0.36 -2.56
CA ALA A 37 -8.90 -1.01 -2.44
C ALA A 37 -9.00 -1.44 -0.97
N VAL A 38 -7.96 -1.16 -0.16
CA VAL A 38 -7.94 -1.46 1.27
C VAL A 38 -9.06 -0.74 2.01
N LEU A 39 -9.25 0.57 1.76
CA LEU A 39 -10.32 1.34 2.42
C LEU A 39 -11.70 0.77 2.13
N LYS A 40 -11.98 0.40 0.87
CA LYS A 40 -13.25 -0.24 0.50
C LYS A 40 -13.44 -1.59 1.19
N ALA A 41 -12.41 -2.44 1.19
CA ALA A 41 -12.48 -3.74 1.86
C ALA A 41 -12.73 -3.61 3.37
N GLN A 42 -12.12 -2.61 4.01
CA GLN A 42 -12.33 -2.33 5.42
C GLN A 42 -13.74 -1.83 5.71
N GLU A 43 -14.29 -0.97 4.85
CA GLU A 43 -15.66 -0.48 4.97
C GLU A 43 -16.67 -1.61 4.83
N GLU A 44 -16.51 -2.49 3.84
CA GLU A 44 -17.37 -3.66 3.67
C GLU A 44 -17.24 -4.65 4.84
N SER A 45 -16.04 -4.86 5.37
CA SER A 45 -15.83 -5.70 6.56
C SER A 45 -16.60 -5.14 7.77
N ARG A 46 -16.57 -3.81 7.99
CA ARG A 46 -17.38 -3.16 9.03
C ARG A 46 -18.88 -3.38 8.82
N LYS A 47 -19.38 -3.21 7.59
CA LYS A 47 -20.80 -3.45 7.24
C LYS A 47 -21.23 -4.89 7.51
N LEU A 48 -20.34 -5.86 7.29
CA LEU A 48 -20.59 -7.28 7.49
C LEU A 48 -20.33 -7.76 8.93
N GLY A 49 -19.86 -6.89 9.82
CA GLY A 49 -19.49 -7.28 11.19
C GLY A 49 -18.22 -8.15 11.26
N ILE A 50 -17.36 -8.07 10.26
CA ILE A 50 -16.09 -8.80 10.19
C ILE A 50 -14.96 -7.89 10.71
N PRO A 51 -14.16 -8.32 11.71
CA PRO A 51 -13.02 -7.53 12.18
C PRO A 51 -11.97 -7.27 11.08
N ASN A 52 -11.42 -6.06 11.02
CA ASN A 52 -10.29 -5.75 10.13
C ASN A 52 -8.97 -6.12 10.82
N ALA A 53 -8.10 -6.85 10.11
CA ALA A 53 -6.76 -7.19 10.60
C ALA A 53 -5.70 -6.21 10.09
N TYR A 54 -4.79 -5.83 10.98
CA TYR A 54 -3.65 -4.97 10.71
C TYR A 54 -2.37 -5.60 11.26
N SER A 55 -1.24 -5.34 10.59
CA SER A 55 0.08 -5.65 11.12
C SER A 55 0.87 -4.35 11.24
N ARG A 56 1.42 -4.09 12.43
CA ARG A 56 2.27 -2.93 12.68
C ARG A 56 3.44 -3.36 13.56
N ASN A 57 4.66 -3.10 13.10
CA ASN A 57 5.90 -3.49 13.79
C ASN A 57 5.98 -5.01 14.11
N GLY A 58 5.41 -5.85 13.25
CA GLY A 58 5.36 -7.30 13.45
C GLY A 58 4.28 -7.78 14.43
N GLU A 59 3.52 -6.88 15.04
CA GLU A 59 2.38 -7.23 15.90
C GLU A 59 1.06 -7.13 15.14
N LEU A 60 0.14 -8.06 15.42
CA LEU A 60 -1.21 -8.06 14.87
C LEU A 60 -2.16 -7.25 15.75
N TYR A 61 -3.05 -6.51 15.09
CA TYR A 61 -4.13 -5.76 15.70
C TYR A 61 -5.40 -6.00 14.90
N PHE A 62 -6.53 -6.01 15.60
CA PHE A 62 -7.84 -6.21 15.01
C PHE A 62 -8.74 -5.05 15.40
N GLU A 63 -9.36 -4.42 14.42
CA GLU A 63 -10.47 -3.48 14.61
C GLU A 63 -11.77 -4.28 14.59
N LEU A 64 -12.44 -4.36 15.73
CA LEU A 64 -13.75 -4.98 15.85
C LEU A 64 -14.82 -4.11 15.17
N PRO A 65 -16.00 -4.66 14.83
CA PRO A 65 -17.10 -3.88 14.25
C PRO A 65 -17.58 -2.72 15.12
N SER A 66 -17.32 -2.77 16.43
CA SER A 66 -17.56 -1.67 17.37
C SER A 66 -16.60 -0.47 17.20
N GLY A 67 -15.52 -0.64 16.43
CA GLY A 67 -14.40 0.30 16.32
C GLY A 67 -13.31 0.11 17.39
N GLU A 68 -13.48 -0.83 18.33
CA GLU A 68 -12.45 -1.17 19.31
C GLU A 68 -11.25 -1.83 18.64
N ILE A 69 -10.03 -1.43 19.03
CA ILE A 69 -8.79 -2.08 18.60
C ILE A 69 -8.29 -3.04 19.67
N THR A 70 -8.04 -4.29 19.30
CA THR A 70 -7.53 -5.33 20.20
C THR A 70 -6.34 -6.08 19.59
N LYS A 71 -5.51 -6.68 20.45
CA LYS A 71 -4.48 -7.66 20.07
C LYS A 71 -4.97 -9.11 20.20
N LYS A 72 -6.13 -9.33 20.82
CA LYS A 72 -6.72 -10.66 20.95
C LYS A 72 -7.29 -11.07 19.59
N ASP A 73 -6.89 -12.22 19.10
CA ASP A 73 -7.38 -12.76 17.83
C ASP A 73 -8.89 -13.09 17.95
N PRO A 74 -9.77 -12.38 17.21
CA PRO A 74 -11.21 -12.61 17.28
C PRO A 74 -11.65 -13.86 16.49
N PHE A 75 -10.77 -14.48 15.70
CA PHE A 75 -11.09 -15.62 14.84
C PHE A 75 -10.76 -16.97 15.49
N ASN A 76 -9.90 -17.00 16.52
CA ASN A 76 -9.55 -18.24 17.21
C ASN A 76 -10.68 -18.83 18.08
N GLU A 77 -11.76 -18.10 18.34
CA GLU A 77 -12.91 -18.59 19.12
C GLU A 77 -14.10 -19.07 18.26
N ILE A 78 -14.01 -18.99 16.93
CA ILE A 78 -15.05 -19.51 16.04
C ILE A 78 -14.93 -21.04 15.99
N SER A 79 -15.50 -21.69 17.01
CA SER A 79 -15.83 -23.11 16.96
C SER A 79 -16.90 -23.27 15.89
N PHE A 80 -16.51 -23.68 14.68
CA PHE A 80 -17.47 -24.14 13.70
C PHE A 80 -18.15 -25.39 14.28
N ASN A 81 -19.35 -25.21 14.84
CA ASN A 81 -20.28 -26.32 15.03
C ASN A 81 -20.79 -26.69 13.64
N ILE A 82 -20.03 -27.56 12.96
CA ILE A 82 -20.47 -28.28 11.76
C ILE A 82 -21.12 -29.59 12.20
#